data_AF-A0A508X498-F1
#
_entry.id   AF-A0A508X498-F1
#
_cell.length_a   1.000
_cell.length_b   1.000
_cell.length_c   1.000
_cell.angle_alpha   90.00
_cell.angle_beta   90.00
_cell.angle_gamma   90.00
#
_symmetry.space_group_name_H-M   'P 1'
#
loop_
_entity.id
_entity.type
_entity.pdbx_description
1 polymer ?
#
loop_
_entity_poly.entity_id
_entity_poly.type
_entity_poly.pdbx_seq_one_letter_code
_entity_poly.pdbx_strand_id
1 'polypeptide(L)'
;MKSLALTRKSSLFVGSTRGGETFAVLASLVNTAKLNGVDPEVWLADVRERIISGKVKANRMESLLPWAWKAEREGITDQERRAA
;
A
#
# COMPACT_ATOMS: atom_id res chain seq x y z
N MET A 1 13.58 -0.47 -12.37
CA MET A 1 12.14 -0.81 -12.44
C MET A 1 12.00 -2.17 -13.08
N LYS A 2 11.37 -3.15 -12.43
CA LYS A 2 11.08 -4.44 -13.09
C LYS A 2 9.92 -4.20 -14.07
N SER A 3 10.17 -4.48 -15.35
CA SER A 3 9.13 -4.49 -16.38
C SER A 3 8.06 -5.51 -15.97
N LEU A 4 6.81 -5.08 -15.83
CA LEU A 4 5.67 -6.00 -15.74
C LEU A 4 5.64 -6.75 -17.07
N ALA A 5 5.84 -8.07 -17.04
CA ALA A 5 5.89 -8.88 -18.23
C ALA A 5 4.54 -8.82 -18.96
N LEU A 6 4.43 -7.95 -19.97
CA LEU A 6 3.31 -7.91 -20.89
C LEU A 6 3.44 -9.09 -21.86
N THR A 7 3.20 -10.30 -21.36
CA THR A 7 3.20 -11.48 -22.22
C THR A 7 1.96 -11.48 -23.11
N ARG A 8 2.01 -12.14 -24.27
CA ARG A 8 0.84 -12.35 -25.17
C ARG A 8 -0.36 -13.01 -24.48
N LYS A 9 -0.15 -13.60 -23.29
CA LYS A 9 -1.18 -14.22 -22.42
C LYS A 9 -1.63 -13.33 -21.24
N SER A 10 -1.02 -12.16 -21.01
CA SER A 10 -1.47 -11.22 -19.98
C SER A 10 -2.89 -10.68 -20.24
N SER A 11 -3.36 -10.78 -21.49
CA SER A 11 -4.78 -10.55 -21.84
C SER A 11 -5.75 -11.49 -21.12
N LEU A 12 -5.30 -12.62 -20.57
CA LEU A 12 -6.17 -13.60 -19.90
C LEU A 12 -6.40 -13.27 -18.42
N PHE A 13 -5.55 -12.45 -17.79
CA PHE A 13 -5.74 -12.07 -16.37
C PHE A 13 -6.63 -10.83 -16.21
N VAL A 14 -6.70 -10.01 -17.25
CA VAL A 14 -7.46 -8.77 -17.33
C VAL A 14 -8.42 -8.92 -18.49
N GLY A 15 -9.64 -9.37 -18.20
CA GLY A 15 -10.69 -9.57 -19.20
C GLY A 15 -11.29 -8.27 -19.76
N SER A 16 -10.83 -7.10 -19.27
CA SER A 16 -11.29 -5.78 -19.71
C SER A 16 -10.24 -4.70 -19.41
N THR A 17 -10.18 -3.63 -20.22
CA THR A 17 -9.25 -2.50 -19.99
C THR A 17 -9.32 -1.95 -18.57
N ARG A 18 -10.54 -1.78 -18.03
CA ARG A 18 -10.78 -1.33 -16.66
C ARG A 18 -10.16 -2.26 -15.59
N GLY A 19 -10.19 -3.57 -15.84
CA GLY A 19 -9.52 -4.55 -14.97
C GLY A 19 -7.99 -4.36 -14.98
N GLY A 20 -7.43 -3.96 -16.12
CA GLY A 20 -6.01 -3.72 -16.30
C GLY A 20 -5.54 -2.47 -15.58
N GLU A 21 -6.31 -1.40 -15.68
CA GLU A 21 -6.07 -0.17 -14.94
C GLU A 21 -6.10 -0.43 -13.43
N THR A 22 -7.12 -1.14 -12.95
CA THR A 22 -7.23 -1.53 -11.53
C THR A 22 -6.02 -2.35 -11.09
N PHE A 23 -5.64 -3.36 -11.87
CA PHE A 23 -4.49 -4.20 -11.56
C PHE A 23 -3.18 -3.40 -11.57
N ALA A 24 -2.99 -2.48 -12.52
CA ALA A 24 -1.82 -1.62 -12.59
C ALA A 24 -1.70 -0.72 -11.36
N VAL A 25 -2.81 -0.16 -10.87
CA VAL A 25 -2.84 0.61 -9.62
C VAL A 25 -2.44 -0.26 -8.43
N LEU A 26 -3.06 -1.44 -8.27
CA LEU A 26 -2.73 -2.36 -7.17
C LEU A 26 -1.27 -2.82 -7.21
N ALA A 27 -0.76 -3.19 -8.39
CA ALA A 27 0.63 -3.59 -8.57
C ALA A 27 1.60 -2.44 -8.21
N SER A 28 1.24 -1.20 -8.55
CA SER A 28 2.03 -0.01 -8.21
C SER A 28 2.06 0.24 -6.71
N LEU A 29 0.92 0.09 -6.00
CA LEU A 29 0.86 0.22 -4.55
C LEU A 29 1.71 -0.85 -3.85
N VAL A 30 1.56 -2.12 -4.24
CA VAL A 30 2.35 -3.24 -3.69
C VAL A 30 3.84 -3.01 -3.92
N ASN A 31 4.24 -2.60 -5.13
CA ASN A 31 5.63 -2.32 -5.43
C ASN A 31 6.17 -1.13 -4.60
N THR A 32 5.37 -0.10 -4.38
CA THR A 32 5.75 1.05 -3.54
C THR A 32 5.99 0.61 -2.09
N ALA A 33 5.12 -0.23 -1.52
CA ALA A 33 5.30 -0.76 -0.17
C ALA A 33 6.61 -1.55 -0.04
N LYS A 34 6.89 -2.44 -1.01
CA LYS A 34 8.13 -3.22 -1.06
C LYS A 34 9.37 -2.34 -1.16
N LEU A 35 9.34 -1.30 -2.00
CA LEU A 35 10.46 -0.36 -2.14
C LEU A 35 10.75 0.43 -0.85
N ASN A 36 9.74 0.60 0.01
CA ASN A 36 9.89 1.24 1.32
C ASN A 36 10.20 0.26 2.45
N GLY A 37 10.43 -1.02 2.14
CA GLY A 37 10.71 -2.07 3.13
C GLY A 37 9.54 -2.31 4.09
N VAL A 38 8.31 -2.10 3.61
CA VAL A 38 7.07 -2.34 4.35
C VAL A 38 6.39 -3.59 3.81
N ASP A 39 5.86 -4.42 4.69
CA ASP A 39 5.04 -5.56 4.31
C ASP A 39 3.75 -5.06 3.60
N PRO A 40 3.54 -5.40 2.31
CA PRO A 40 2.41 -4.86 1.55
C PRO A 40 1.05 -5.32 2.07
N GLU A 41 0.96 -6.53 2.64
CA GLU A 41 -0.30 -7.09 3.13
C GLU A 41 -0.73 -6.35 4.40
N VAL A 42 0.19 -6.19 5.35
CA VAL A 42 -0.05 -5.48 6.61
C VAL A 42 -0.39 -4.01 6.35
N TRP A 43 0.37 -3.35 5.47
CA TRP A 43 0.14 -1.94 5.17
C TRP A 43 -1.19 -1.71 4.46
N LEU A 44 -1.52 -2.49 3.43
CA LEU A 44 -2.79 -2.33 2.72
C LEU A 44 -4.01 -2.65 3.58
N ALA A 45 -3.92 -3.66 4.46
CA ALA A 45 -4.99 -3.98 5.39
C ALA A 45 -5.29 -2.80 6.33
N ASP A 46 -4.26 -2.20 6.93
CA ASP A 46 -4.42 -1.07 7.84
C ASP A 46 -4.88 0.20 7.12
N VAL A 47 -4.30 0.51 5.95
CA VAL A 47 -4.72 1.67 5.15
C VAL A 47 -6.18 1.56 4.74
N ARG A 48 -6.62 0.38 4.28
CA ARG A 48 -8.01 0.13 3.94
C ARG A 48 -8.93 0.35 5.14
N GLU A 49 -8.58 -0.19 6.30
CA GLU A 49 -9.37 -0.04 7.52
C GLU A 49 -9.48 1.43 7.96
N ARG A 50 -8.38 2.19 7.90
CA ARG A 50 -8.36 3.63 8.24
C ARG A 50 -9.21 4.47 7.29
N ILE A 51 -9.26 4.11 6.01
CA ILE A 51 -10.12 4.77 5.01
C ILE A 51 -11.59 4.43 5.25
N ILE A 52 -11.93 3.15 5.39
CA ILE A 52 -13.31 2.68 5.56
C ILE A 52 -13.92 3.20 6.87
N SER A 53 -13.15 3.18 7.95
CA SER A 53 -13.59 3.69 9.27
C SER A 53 -13.69 5.21 9.34
N GLY A 54 -13.20 5.96 8.33
CA GLY A 54 -13.17 7.42 8.34
C GLY A 54 -12.21 8.02 9.37
N LYS A 55 -11.33 7.21 9.98
CA LYS A 55 -10.31 7.67 10.93
C LYS A 55 -9.35 8.67 10.29
N VAL A 56 -9.09 8.52 8.99
CA VAL A 56 -8.28 9.45 8.20
C VAL A 56 -9.15 10.17 7.19
N LYS A 57 -9.17 11.50 7.27
CA LYS A 57 -9.87 12.37 6.31
C LYS A 57 -9.10 12.43 4.99
N ALA A 58 -9.82 12.70 3.89
CA ALA A 58 -9.22 12.78 2.55
C ALA A 58 -8.07 13.80 2.43
N ASN A 59 -8.09 14.87 3.23
CA ASN A 59 -7.03 15.87 3.26
C ASN A 59 -5.79 15.46 4.07
N ARG A 60 -5.76 14.22 4.59
CA ARG A 60 -4.65 13.66 5.38
C ARG A 60 -4.15 12.32 4.81
N MET A 61 -4.45 12.03 3.54
CA MET A 61 -4.09 10.78 2.89
C MET A 61 -2.57 10.55 2.82
N GLU A 62 -1.77 11.61 2.85
CA GLU A 62 -0.31 11.54 2.89
C GLU A 62 0.23 10.78 4.11
N SER A 63 -0.53 10.76 5.22
CA SER A 63 -0.18 9.99 6.41
C SER A 63 -0.28 8.47 6.20
N LEU A 64 -1.03 8.03 5.19
CA LEU A 64 -1.23 6.61 4.86
C LEU A 64 -0.13 6.06 3.94
N LEU A 65 0.74 6.92 3.41
CA LEU A 65 1.83 6.49 2.52
C LEU A 65 2.82 5.59 3.27
N PRO A 66 3.47 4.62 2.60
CA PRO A 66 4.23 3.57 3.28
C PRO A 66 5.32 4.10 4.23
N TRP A 67 6.01 5.17 3.86
CA TRP A 67 7.06 5.77 4.69
C TRP A 67 6.51 6.50 5.92
N ALA A 68 5.39 7.21 5.79
CA ALA A 68 4.74 7.90 6.91
C ALA A 68 4.11 6.89 7.88
N TRP A 69 3.43 5.89 7.32
CA TRP A 69 2.85 4.78 8.07
C TRP A 69 3.91 4.01 8.87
N LYS A 70 5.06 3.73 8.26
CA LYS A 70 6.18 3.06 8.91
C LYS A 70 6.75 3.89 10.05
N ALA A 71 7.01 5.18 9.80
CA ALA A 71 7.54 6.09 10.83
C ALA A 71 6.60 6.23 12.04
N GLU A 72 5.28 6.27 11.80
CA GLU A 72 4.27 6.27 12.88
C GLU A 72 4.38 5.01 13.75
N ARG A 73 4.46 3.83 13.10
CA ARG A 73 4.55 2.53 13.79
C ARG A 73 5.84 2.39 14.60
N GLU A 74 6.97 2.79 14.03
CA GLU A 74 8.27 2.78 14.72
C GLU A 74 8.26 3.70 15.94
N GLY A 75 7.64 4.90 15.82
CA GLY A 75 7.46 5.82 16.94
C GLY A 75 6.63 5.23 18.08
N ILE A 76 5.56 4.51 17.77
CA ILE A 76 4.72 3.83 18.77
C ILE A 76 5.54 2.76 19.52
N THR A 77 6.27 1.92 18.79
CA THR A 77 7.10 0.87 19.41
C THR A 77 8.19 1.45 20.31
N ASP A 78 8.80 2.57 19.91
CA ASP A 78 9.81 3.25 20.74
C ASP A 78 9.21 3.90 22.00
N GLN A 79 7.98 4.42 21.91
CA GLN A 79 7.26 4.93 23.08
C GLN A 79 6.93 3.81 24.07
N GLU A 80 6.46 2.66 23.58
CA GLU A 80 6.17 1.47 24.39
C GLU A 80 7.42 0.97 25.13
N ARG A 81 8.57 0.91 24.44
CA ARG A 81 9.86 0.50 25.03
C ARG A 81 10.37 1.45 26.11
N ARG A 82 10.07 2.75 26.02
CA ARG A 82 10.48 3.75 27.01
C ARG A 82 9.56 3.77 28.24
N ALA A 83 8.33 3.28 28.10
CA ALA A 83 7.35 3.21 29.17
C ALA A 83 7.43 1.92 30.00
N ALA A 84 8.17 0.92 29.52
CA ALA A 84 8.47 -0.34 30.21
C ALA A 84 9.79 -0.24 31.00
#